data_AF-A0A8S4D5H8-F1
#
_entry.id   AF-A0A8S4D5H8-F1
#
_cell.length_a   1.000
_cell.length_b   1.000
_cell.length_c   1.000
_cell.angle_alpha   90.00
_cell.angle_beta   90.00
_cell.angle_gamma   90.00
#
_symmetry.space_group_name_H-M   'P 1'
#
loop_
_entity.id
_entity.type
_entity.pdbx_description
1 polymer ?
#
loop_
_entity_poly.entity_id
_entity_poly.type
_entity_poly.pdbx_seq_one_letter_code
_entity_poly.pdbx_strand_id
1 'polypeptide(L)'
;MNSMEKTFLKYEEDSKIRKLKQPTIPITPNVLARKRIEKSAEAPVKADSIEPLIKPSNVIKKMLTKDKIDEKLKQSHEKNRINAEKLLNNVKNMNKHYTIDTSSNQISIKETEAQVFSSQEYKSNRKSFSKKVSIPVKDTTLTIKRYKKRIQMEEQDELLWLDNLMKNCADNANFNALDDKLRQERENQRIVEIEKKHLFGQLSYEEAIIAKKKVIEDNRIKYKEFLKEKQIWNEEVEKWKRLQEEKNKKIIEELSFNELKVLESKNNVSARNAEVAKKIKEESNTLRDEVLKLKNEELKRRVNMIKEIKIIASIAKQARVPKIIDLTESSGLGLLCEMSIAELQERLVAMKLSLNEELEKKRQIIKENNIASKNDLESTKKIVSEYLQEKTETKRYDKLSKQMQEKAMKTNPIIINCWTKASPKERHNTRSLAFLIQPLPATRLRSSVQRAGGRPTLRNPGILRSPLPYRYLDRCRIQE
;
A
#
# COMPACT_ATOMS: atom_id res chain seq x y z
N MET A 1 -42.43 -16.44 -27.45
CA MET A 1 -41.32 -15.65 -26.91
C MET A 1 -40.66 -14.89 -28.04
N ASN A 2 -40.86 -13.59 -28.05
CA ASN A 2 -40.39 -12.68 -29.10
C ASN A 2 -38.85 -12.66 -29.11
N SER A 3 -38.25 -12.51 -30.30
CA SER A 3 -36.79 -12.38 -30.48
C SER A 3 -36.16 -11.36 -29.52
N MET A 4 -36.91 -10.30 -29.23
CA MET A 4 -36.55 -9.20 -28.34
C MET A 4 -36.42 -9.62 -26.87
N GLU A 5 -37.26 -10.54 -26.38
CA GLU A 5 -37.20 -11.09 -25.02
C GLU A 5 -35.95 -11.96 -24.84
N LYS A 6 -35.57 -12.71 -25.88
CA LYS A 6 -34.37 -13.57 -25.85
C LYS A 6 -33.08 -12.75 -25.83
N THR A 7 -33.02 -11.63 -26.56
CA THR A 7 -31.88 -10.71 -26.51
C THR A 7 -31.78 -10.00 -25.16
N PHE A 8 -32.91 -9.65 -24.56
CA PHE A 8 -32.96 -9.01 -23.24
C PHE A 8 -32.50 -9.95 -22.12
N LEU A 9 -32.97 -11.21 -22.13
CA LEU A 9 -32.54 -12.24 -21.18
C LEU A 9 -31.03 -12.54 -21.28
N LYS A 10 -30.48 -12.57 -22.50
CA LYS A 10 -29.04 -12.77 -22.70
C LYS A 10 -28.22 -11.59 -22.18
N TYR A 11 -28.72 -10.36 -22.34
CA TYR A 11 -28.09 -9.16 -21.78
C TYR A 11 -28.12 -9.17 -20.24
N GLU A 12 -29.22 -9.62 -19.64
CA GLU A 12 -29.30 -9.82 -18.18
C GLU A 12 -28.32 -10.88 -17.67
N GLU A 13 -28.14 -11.99 -18.41
CA GLU A 13 -27.16 -13.03 -18.06
C GLU A 13 -25.73 -12.50 -18.18
N ASP A 14 -25.41 -11.81 -19.27
CA ASP A 14 -24.07 -11.24 -19.51
C ASP A 14 -23.71 -10.12 -18.50
N SER A 15 -24.71 -9.36 -18.02
CA SER A 15 -24.51 -8.34 -16.97
C SER A 15 -24.33 -8.95 -15.58
N LYS A 16 -24.97 -10.10 -15.28
CA LYS A 16 -24.73 -10.88 -14.06
C LYS A 16 -23.35 -11.54 -14.03
N ILE A 17 -22.77 -11.87 -15.19
CA ILE A 17 -21.44 -12.53 -15.32
C ILE A 17 -20.27 -11.54 -15.19
N ARG A 18 -20.51 -10.22 -15.35
CA ARG A 18 -19.47 -9.19 -15.09
C ARG A 18 -19.15 -9.15 -13.60
N LYS A 19 -18.14 -9.93 -13.20
CA LYS A 19 -17.58 -9.97 -11.84
C LYS A 19 -17.45 -8.53 -11.29
N LEU A 20 -18.11 -8.29 -10.16
CA LEU A 20 -17.96 -7.08 -9.35
C LEU A 20 -16.47 -6.78 -9.20
N LYS A 21 -16.03 -5.63 -9.72
CA LYS A 21 -14.68 -5.12 -9.44
C LYS A 21 -14.54 -5.05 -7.92
N GLN A 22 -13.44 -5.57 -7.38
CA GLN A 22 -13.21 -5.50 -5.94
C GLN A 22 -13.29 -4.03 -5.50
N PRO A 23 -13.95 -3.73 -4.36
CA PRO A 23 -14.05 -2.38 -3.87
C PRO A 23 -12.65 -1.80 -3.70
N THR A 24 -12.41 -0.64 -4.31
CA THR A 24 -11.15 0.08 -4.19
C THR A 24 -10.91 0.37 -2.71
N ILE A 25 -9.91 -0.29 -2.12
CA ILE A 25 -9.49 0.00 -0.75
C ILE A 25 -8.99 1.46 -0.74
N PRO A 26 -9.55 2.34 0.12
CA PRO A 26 -9.10 3.72 0.19
C PRO A 26 -7.64 3.74 0.64
N ILE A 27 -6.75 4.17 -0.25
CA ILE A 27 -5.35 4.46 0.09
C ILE A 27 -5.39 5.65 1.05
N THR A 28 -5.06 5.42 2.32
CA THR A 28 -4.91 6.49 3.29
C THR A 28 -3.77 7.40 2.82
N PRO A 29 -4.00 8.71 2.63
CA PRO A 29 -2.94 9.61 2.21
C PRO A 29 -1.86 9.61 3.30
N ASN A 30 -0.63 9.27 2.94
CA ASN A 30 0.52 9.41 3.82
C ASN A 30 0.84 10.90 3.98
N VAL A 31 0.18 11.55 4.94
CA VAL A 31 0.26 12.99 5.20
C VAL A 31 1.67 13.42 5.64
N LEU A 32 2.52 12.49 6.06
CA LEU A 32 3.84 12.77 6.63
C LEU A 32 4.98 12.83 5.59
N ALA A 33 4.74 12.44 4.34
CA ALA A 33 5.81 12.30 3.33
C ALA A 33 5.62 13.12 2.05
N ARG A 34 5.01 14.32 2.12
CA ARG A 34 5.05 15.26 0.98
C ARG A 34 6.38 16.02 0.94
N LYS A 35 7.32 15.53 0.13
CA LYS A 35 8.39 16.39 -0.43
C LYS A 35 7.72 17.53 -1.20
N ARG A 36 8.01 18.79 -0.82
CA ARG A 36 7.60 19.97 -1.58
C ARG A 36 8.20 19.86 -2.98
N ILE A 37 7.34 19.63 -3.96
CA ILE A 37 7.68 19.85 -5.37
C ILE A 37 7.40 21.34 -5.61
N GLU A 38 8.45 22.14 -5.73
CA GLU A 38 8.37 23.51 -6.21
C GLU A 38 8.01 23.46 -7.69
N LYS A 39 6.76 23.80 -8.03
CA LYS A 39 6.33 24.02 -9.41
C LYS A 39 6.32 25.52 -9.68
N SER A 40 7.33 25.97 -10.40
CA SER A 40 7.26 27.14 -11.27
C SER A 40 6.43 26.79 -12.50
N ALA A 41 5.27 27.44 -12.68
CA ALA A 41 4.63 27.59 -13.99
C ALA A 41 3.57 28.69 -13.93
N GLU A 42 3.59 29.53 -14.96
CA GLU A 42 2.75 30.69 -15.22
C GLU A 42 1.26 30.35 -15.35
N ALA A 43 0.43 31.36 -15.08
CA ALA A 43 -1.02 31.30 -15.13
C ALA A 43 -1.59 31.64 -16.51
N PRO A 44 -2.77 31.11 -16.85
CA PRO A 44 -3.73 31.81 -17.69
C PRO A 44 -5.07 32.08 -16.98
N VAL A 45 -5.40 33.37 -16.93
CA VAL A 45 -6.70 34.05 -17.16
C VAL A 45 -8.02 33.43 -16.65
N LYS A 46 -8.57 34.15 -15.64
CA LYS A 46 -9.97 34.53 -15.31
C LYS A 46 -11.18 33.67 -15.76
N ALA A 47 -11.98 33.28 -14.76
CA ALA A 47 -13.44 33.22 -14.81
C ALA A 47 -14.02 33.57 -13.42
N ASP A 48 -15.18 34.23 -13.42
CA ASP A 48 -15.76 34.99 -12.32
C ASP A 48 -16.08 34.17 -11.05
N SER A 49 -15.70 34.74 -9.92
CA SER A 49 -15.92 34.19 -8.58
C SER A 49 -17.29 34.60 -8.05
N ILE A 50 -18.19 33.62 -7.93
CA ILE A 50 -19.27 33.64 -6.93
C ILE A 50 -18.60 33.42 -5.57
N GLU A 51 -18.79 34.35 -4.64
CA GLU A 51 -18.21 34.30 -3.29
C GLU A 51 -18.71 33.09 -2.49
N PRO A 52 -17.81 32.23 -1.96
CA PRO A 52 -18.13 31.41 -0.81
C PRO A 52 -17.65 32.10 0.48
N LEU A 53 -18.65 32.31 1.33
CA LEU A 53 -18.62 32.60 2.75
C LEU A 53 -17.36 32.08 3.49
N ILE A 54 -16.61 33.04 4.05
CA ILE A 54 -15.76 32.98 5.25
C ILE A 54 -15.11 31.61 5.52
N LYS A 55 -13.91 31.41 4.97
CA LYS A 55 -12.96 30.41 5.49
C LYS A 55 -12.57 30.80 6.92
N PRO A 56 -12.54 29.88 7.90
CA PRO A 56 -11.93 30.18 9.19
C PRO A 56 -10.47 30.54 8.93
N SER A 57 -10.13 31.80 9.22
CA SER A 57 -8.76 32.28 9.09
C SER A 57 -7.90 31.48 10.05
N ASN A 58 -7.19 30.47 9.53
CA ASN A 58 -6.04 29.90 10.19
C ASN A 58 -4.95 30.99 10.20
N VAL A 59 -5.12 31.98 11.09
CA VAL A 59 -4.02 32.84 11.51
C VAL A 59 -3.12 31.95 12.36
N ILE A 60 -2.27 31.17 11.67
CA ILE A 60 -0.97 30.87 12.22
C ILE A 60 -0.38 32.25 12.50
N LYS A 61 -0.42 32.67 13.77
CA LYS A 61 0.18 33.91 14.23
C LYS A 61 1.65 33.80 13.87
N LYS A 62 2.02 34.30 12.70
CA LYS A 62 3.42 34.50 12.33
C LYS A 62 3.99 35.33 13.47
N MET A 63 4.90 34.74 14.24
CA MET A 63 5.65 35.49 15.25
C MET A 63 6.17 36.72 14.54
N LEU A 64 5.79 37.89 15.06
CA LEU A 64 6.13 39.16 14.46
C LEU A 64 7.66 39.25 14.43
N THR A 65 8.25 39.60 13.28
CA THR A 65 9.71 39.77 13.18
C THR A 65 10.17 40.80 14.20
N LYS A 66 11.39 40.65 14.74
CA LYS A 66 11.94 41.50 15.80
C LYS A 66 11.75 43.00 15.50
N ASP A 67 12.00 43.40 14.25
CA ASP A 67 11.86 44.79 13.80
C ASP A 67 10.44 45.34 13.94
N LYS A 68 9.41 44.52 13.64
CA LYS A 68 8.01 44.93 13.78
C LYS A 68 7.53 44.93 15.23
N ILE A 69 8.16 44.15 16.11
CA ILE A 69 7.94 44.24 17.56
C ILE A 69 8.53 45.55 18.09
N ASP A 70 9.76 45.87 17.68
CA ASP A 70 10.47 47.08 18.10
C ASP A 70 9.77 48.35 17.59
N GLU A 71 9.23 48.35 16.37
CA GLU A 71 8.39 49.46 15.87
C GLU A 71 7.12 49.65 16.71
N LYS A 72 6.43 48.56 17.06
CA LYS A 72 5.22 48.63 17.90
C LYS A 72 5.54 49.09 19.32
N LEU A 73 6.67 48.66 19.88
CA LEU A 73 7.14 49.13 21.18
C LEU A 73 7.47 50.62 21.14
N LYS A 74 8.19 51.10 20.11
CA LYS A 74 8.46 52.54 19.93
C LYS A 74 7.17 53.35 19.84
N GLN A 75 6.19 52.89 19.07
CA GLN A 75 4.87 53.53 19.00
C GLN A 75 4.14 53.52 20.34
N SER A 76 4.26 52.46 21.12
CA SER A 76 3.67 52.38 22.47
C SER A 76 4.37 53.31 23.46
N HIS A 77 5.70 53.42 23.40
CA HIS A 77 6.46 54.34 24.23
C HIS A 77 6.12 55.80 23.91
N GLU A 78 6.00 56.15 22.62
CA GLU A 78 5.63 57.50 22.21
C GLU A 78 4.21 57.86 22.67
N LYS A 79 3.25 56.93 22.54
CA LYS A 79 1.89 57.13 23.06
C LYS A 79 1.86 57.29 24.58
N ASN A 80 2.65 56.50 25.30
CA ASN A 80 2.76 56.61 26.76
C ASN A 80 3.40 57.94 27.17
N ARG A 81 4.42 58.40 26.45
CA ARG A 81 5.04 59.72 26.65
C ARG A 81 4.02 60.84 26.45
N ILE A 82 3.29 60.83 25.33
CA ILE A 82 2.24 61.84 25.05
C ILE A 82 1.15 61.80 26.12
N ASN A 83 0.72 60.62 26.57
CA ASN A 83 -0.27 60.51 27.64
C ASN A 83 0.27 61.00 29.00
N ALA A 84 1.54 60.72 29.31
CA ALA A 84 2.19 61.23 30.51
C ALA A 84 2.33 62.77 30.48
N GLU A 85 2.68 63.35 29.33
CA GLU A 85 2.73 64.80 29.14
C GLU A 85 1.34 65.44 29.26
N LYS A 86 0.29 64.79 28.71
CA LYS A 86 -1.11 65.22 28.89
C LYS A 86 -1.56 65.15 30.34
N LEU A 87 -1.23 64.07 31.06
CA LEU A 87 -1.48 63.92 32.50
C LEU A 87 -0.74 65.00 33.29
N LEU A 88 0.53 65.25 32.99
CA LEU A 88 1.32 66.30 33.63
C LEU A 88 0.71 67.69 33.38
N ASN A 89 0.29 67.98 32.15
CA ASN A 89 -0.38 69.24 31.83
C ASN A 89 -1.74 69.35 32.51
N ASN A 90 -2.49 68.26 32.62
CA ASN A 90 -3.74 68.24 33.38
C ASN A 90 -3.50 68.49 34.87
N VAL A 91 -2.48 67.88 35.48
CA VAL A 91 -2.15 68.14 36.89
C VAL A 91 -1.63 69.57 37.08
N LYS A 92 -0.81 70.10 36.17
CA LYS A 92 -0.38 71.51 36.17
C LYS A 92 -1.56 72.48 36.08
N ASN A 93 -2.58 72.14 35.31
CA ASN A 93 -3.77 72.96 35.14
C ASN A 93 -4.76 72.82 36.32
N MET A 94 -4.76 71.68 37.02
CA MET A 94 -5.71 71.39 38.12
C MET A 94 -5.16 71.72 39.51
N ASN A 95 -3.84 71.62 39.73
CA ASN A 95 -3.19 71.93 41.01
C ASN A 95 -2.38 73.24 40.90
N LYS A 96 -2.84 74.30 41.58
CA LYS A 96 -2.09 75.55 41.80
C LYS A 96 -0.91 75.39 42.80
N HIS A 97 -0.64 74.17 43.25
CA HIS A 97 0.41 73.84 44.23
C HIS A 97 1.47 72.91 43.64
N TYR A 98 2.08 73.32 42.52
CA TYR A 98 3.44 72.85 42.24
C TYR A 98 4.42 73.76 42.98
N THR A 99 5.36 73.15 43.69
CA THR A 99 6.53 73.86 44.23
C THR A 99 7.28 74.46 43.04
N ILE A 100 7.21 75.78 42.93
CA ILE A 100 8.08 76.56 42.05
C ILE A 100 9.48 76.43 42.63
N ASP A 101 10.45 75.99 41.82
CA ASP A 101 11.86 76.07 42.18
C ASP A 101 12.16 77.51 42.60
N THR A 102 12.71 77.68 43.80
CA THR A 102 13.01 78.96 44.42
C THR A 102 14.11 79.69 43.63
N SER A 103 13.74 80.39 42.56
CA SER A 103 14.53 81.45 41.95
C SER A 103 13.60 82.42 41.23
N SER A 104 13.13 83.44 41.95
CA SER A 104 12.53 84.70 41.47
C SER A 104 11.24 85.04 42.21
N ASN A 105 11.43 85.91 43.20
CA ASN A 105 10.56 86.99 43.70
C ASN A 105 9.09 87.09 43.26
N GLN A 106 8.29 87.48 44.27
CA GLN A 106 6.93 88.04 44.28
C GLN A 106 5.77 87.03 44.29
N ILE A 107 5.43 86.59 45.49
CA ILE A 107 4.12 85.98 45.80
C ILE A 107 3.16 87.11 46.15
N SER A 108 2.20 87.36 45.25
CA SER A 108 0.97 88.09 45.54
C SER A 108 -0.10 87.04 45.83
N ILE A 109 -0.52 86.91 47.09
CA ILE A 109 -1.55 85.96 47.52
C ILE A 109 -2.91 86.62 47.30
N LYS A 110 -3.72 86.06 46.40
CA LYS A 110 -5.18 86.23 46.40
C LYS A 110 -5.81 84.89 46.79
N GLU A 111 -6.41 84.90 47.96
CA GLU A 111 -7.25 83.84 48.51
C GLU A 111 -8.54 83.71 47.71
N THR A 112 -8.96 82.48 47.41
CA THR A 112 -10.37 82.15 47.15
C THR A 112 -10.68 80.71 47.58
N GLU A 113 -11.35 80.62 48.74
CA GLU A 113 -12.53 79.82 49.05
C GLU A 113 -12.54 78.29 48.88
N ALA A 114 -12.49 77.59 50.01
CA ALA A 114 -13.32 76.40 50.27
C ALA A 114 -13.60 76.25 51.78
N GLN A 115 -14.88 76.39 52.16
CA GLN A 115 -15.46 76.05 53.48
C GLN A 115 -15.40 74.51 53.67
N VAL A 116 -15.34 73.90 54.86
CA VAL A 116 -16.22 74.02 56.04
C VAL A 116 -15.54 73.36 57.26
N PHE A 117 -15.41 74.08 58.37
CA PHE A 117 -15.87 73.76 59.75
C PHE A 117 -15.05 74.54 60.79
N SER A 118 -15.55 75.74 61.09
CA SER A 118 -15.57 76.42 62.39
C SER A 118 -14.54 75.97 63.44
N SER A 119 -13.32 76.47 63.34
CA SER A 119 -12.65 76.99 64.52
C SER A 119 -12.86 78.50 64.48
N GLN A 120 -13.72 79.01 65.37
CA GLN A 120 -13.75 80.45 65.66
C GLN A 120 -12.37 80.81 66.20
N GLU A 121 -11.48 81.25 65.31
CA GLU A 121 -10.35 82.04 65.71
C GLU A 121 -10.92 83.30 66.36
N TYR A 122 -10.97 83.28 67.69
CA TYR A 122 -11.13 84.50 68.46
C TYR A 122 -9.97 85.39 68.04
N LYS A 123 -10.24 86.35 67.15
CA LYS A 123 -9.36 87.49 66.90
C LYS A 123 -9.16 88.13 68.26
N SER A 124 -8.07 87.76 68.92
CA SER A 124 -7.60 88.42 70.13
C SER A 124 -7.38 89.86 69.71
N ASN A 125 -8.36 90.69 70.02
CA ASN A 125 -8.31 92.13 69.86
C ASN A 125 -7.23 92.57 70.84
N ARG A 126 -5.95 92.54 70.41
CA ARG A 126 -4.84 93.10 71.15
C ARG A 126 -5.11 94.60 71.17
N LYS A 127 -5.94 95.04 72.12
CA LYS A 127 -5.99 96.42 72.55
C LYS A 127 -4.54 96.73 72.88
N SER A 128 -3.89 97.51 72.02
CA SER A 128 -2.59 98.08 72.31
C SER A 128 -2.78 98.83 73.63
N PHE A 129 -2.21 98.30 74.71
CA PHE A 129 -2.07 99.05 75.93
C PHE A 129 -1.13 100.20 75.55
N SER A 130 -1.70 101.35 75.20
CA SER A 130 -0.96 102.59 75.17
C SER A 130 -0.30 102.69 76.54
N LYS A 131 1.03 102.81 76.56
CA LYS A 131 1.80 103.10 77.76
C LYS A 131 1.09 104.28 78.42
N LYS A 132 0.35 104.02 79.51
CA LYS A 132 -0.23 105.09 80.31
C LYS A 132 0.95 105.91 80.78
N VAL A 133 1.06 107.13 80.26
CA VAL A 133 2.02 108.13 80.72
C VAL A 133 1.88 108.16 82.24
N SER A 134 2.97 107.86 82.94
CA SER A 134 3.03 107.92 84.40
C SER A 134 2.94 109.39 84.78
N ILE A 135 1.71 109.88 84.96
CA ILE A 135 1.47 111.19 85.55
C ILE A 135 1.86 111.02 87.02
N PRO A 136 2.79 111.84 87.57
CA PRO A 136 3.17 111.76 88.97
C PRO A 136 1.94 112.00 89.82
N VAL A 137 1.43 110.91 90.41
CA VAL A 137 0.29 110.93 91.30
C VAL A 137 0.78 111.55 92.61
N LYS A 138 0.15 112.64 93.06
CA LYS A 138 0.47 113.24 94.36
C LYS A 138 0.24 112.19 95.45
N ASP A 139 1.25 111.95 96.28
CA ASP A 139 1.26 110.99 97.39
C ASP A 139 0.37 111.45 98.56
N THR A 140 -0.91 111.66 98.29
CA THR A 140 -1.93 111.88 99.31
C THR A 140 -2.29 110.53 99.94
N THR A 141 -2.40 110.46 101.26
CA THR A 141 -2.73 109.24 102.03
C THR A 141 -3.96 108.48 101.50
N LEU A 142 -4.95 109.20 100.97
CA LEU A 142 -6.14 108.65 100.31
C LEU A 142 -5.79 107.86 99.04
N THR A 143 -4.82 108.32 98.25
CA THR A 143 -4.39 107.70 96.99
C THR A 143 -3.69 106.37 97.25
N ILE A 144 -2.83 106.31 98.27
CA ILE A 144 -2.17 105.07 98.71
C ILE A 144 -3.20 104.04 99.17
N LYS A 145 -4.21 104.44 99.96
CA LYS A 145 -5.30 103.53 100.41
C LYS A 145 -6.12 102.99 99.23
N ARG A 146 -6.44 103.83 98.23
CA ARG A 146 -7.12 103.39 97.00
C ARG A 146 -6.26 102.40 96.20
N TYR A 147 -4.95 102.63 96.14
CA TYR A 147 -4.01 101.74 95.46
C TYR A 147 -3.91 100.38 96.16
N LYS A 148 -3.74 100.37 97.50
CA LYS A 148 -3.75 99.13 98.29
C LYS A 148 -5.07 98.36 98.13
N LYS A 149 -6.22 99.04 98.15
CA LYS A 149 -7.51 98.38 97.94
C LYS A 149 -7.63 97.81 96.53
N ARG A 150 -7.12 98.50 95.50
CA ARG A 150 -7.10 97.98 94.13
C ARG A 150 -6.25 96.72 94.03
N ILE A 151 -5.03 96.73 94.59
CA ILE A 151 -4.17 95.55 94.64
C ILE A 151 -4.89 94.39 95.32
N GLN A 152 -5.54 94.63 96.47
CA GLN A 152 -6.29 93.58 97.16
C GLN A 152 -7.45 93.00 96.33
N MET A 153 -8.14 93.81 95.52
CA MET A 153 -9.18 93.29 94.64
C MET A 153 -8.57 92.49 93.48
N GLU A 154 -7.44 92.94 92.93
CA GLU A 154 -6.71 92.23 91.87
C GLU A 154 -6.17 90.87 92.37
N GLU A 155 -5.61 90.82 93.58
CA GLU A 155 -5.21 89.58 94.26
C GLU A 155 -6.41 88.64 94.49
N GLN A 156 -7.58 89.18 94.87
CA GLN A 156 -8.79 88.37 95.04
C GLN A 156 -9.31 87.81 93.71
N ASP A 157 -9.28 88.61 92.65
CA ASP A 157 -9.67 88.20 91.30
C ASP A 157 -8.71 87.13 90.76
N GLU A 158 -7.40 87.27 90.99
CA GLU A 158 -6.39 86.26 90.65
C GLU A 158 -6.62 84.95 91.40
N LEU A 159 -6.90 85.01 92.71
CA LEU A 159 -7.22 83.82 93.50
C LEU A 159 -8.51 83.14 93.02
N LEU A 160 -9.55 83.89 92.69
CA LEU A 160 -10.78 83.35 92.11
C LEU A 160 -10.54 82.74 90.72
N TRP A 161 -9.67 83.33 89.92
CA TRP A 161 -9.29 82.79 88.62
C TRP A 161 -8.52 81.48 88.76
N LEU A 162 -7.54 81.41 89.67
CA LEU A 162 -6.79 80.19 89.98
C LEU A 162 -7.69 79.08 90.52
N ASP A 163 -8.61 79.40 91.44
CA ASP A 163 -9.58 78.43 91.98
C ASP A 163 -10.52 77.89 90.89
N ASN A 164 -11.00 78.76 89.99
CA ASN A 164 -11.77 78.34 88.82
C ASN A 164 -10.94 77.47 87.86
N LEU A 165 -9.67 77.78 87.64
CA LEU A 165 -8.78 76.98 86.81
C LEU A 165 -8.55 75.59 87.43
N MET A 166 -8.30 75.53 88.72
CA MET A 166 -8.11 74.27 89.46
C MET A 166 -9.36 73.39 89.41
N LYS A 167 -10.56 73.97 89.56
CA LYS A 167 -11.83 73.24 89.42
C LYS A 167 -12.05 72.69 88.01
N ASN A 168 -11.75 73.48 86.97
CA ASN A 168 -11.91 73.04 85.57
C ASN A 168 -10.85 72.02 85.13
N CYS A 169 -9.61 72.12 85.63
CA CYS A 169 -8.55 71.15 85.35
C CYS A 169 -8.69 69.84 86.14
N ALA A 170 -9.50 69.81 87.20
CA ALA A 170 -9.75 68.60 87.99
C ALA A 170 -10.66 67.58 87.27
N ASP A 171 -11.47 68.00 86.29
CA ASP A 171 -12.43 67.14 85.57
C ASP A 171 -11.80 66.34 84.40
N ASN A 172 -10.73 65.60 84.68
CA ASN A 172 -10.18 64.61 83.73
C ASN A 172 -11.19 63.50 83.39
N ALA A 173 -12.21 63.30 84.22
CA ALA A 173 -13.26 62.30 84.02
C ALA A 173 -14.08 62.54 82.74
N ASN A 174 -14.41 63.80 82.41
CA ASN A 174 -15.18 64.13 81.21
C ASN A 174 -14.36 63.91 79.93
N PHE A 175 -13.08 64.25 79.95
CA PHE A 175 -12.15 63.99 78.85
C PHE A 175 -11.97 62.49 78.62
N ASN A 176 -11.74 61.70 79.68
CA ASN A 176 -11.61 60.25 79.58
C ASN A 176 -12.90 59.60 79.07
N ALA A 177 -14.06 60.03 79.55
CA ALA A 177 -15.36 59.53 79.07
C ALA A 177 -15.57 59.83 77.57
N LEU A 178 -15.06 60.95 77.07
CA LEU A 178 -15.11 61.30 75.64
C LEU A 178 -14.10 60.47 74.83
N ASP A 179 -12.88 60.26 75.32
CA ASP A 179 -11.90 59.37 74.66
C ASP A 179 -12.41 57.93 74.60
N ASP A 180 -13.05 57.44 75.67
CA ASP A 180 -13.67 56.10 75.72
C ASP A 180 -14.81 55.97 74.71
N LYS A 181 -15.66 56.99 74.58
CA LYS A 181 -16.70 57.01 73.53
C LYS A 181 -16.10 56.96 72.13
N LEU A 182 -15.06 57.75 71.85
CA LEU A 182 -14.36 57.72 70.56
C LEU A 182 -13.66 56.38 70.28
N ARG A 183 -13.15 55.70 71.32
CA ARG A 183 -12.61 54.33 71.19
C ARG A 183 -13.72 53.33 70.85
N GLN A 184 -14.86 53.40 71.55
CA GLN A 184 -16.01 52.55 71.29
C GLN A 184 -16.57 52.76 69.89
N GLU A 185 -16.70 54.01 69.43
CA GLU A 185 -17.14 54.34 68.08
C GLU A 185 -16.21 53.76 67.01
N ARG A 186 -14.89 53.88 67.19
CA ARG A 186 -13.91 53.29 66.27
C ARG A 186 -14.01 51.76 66.23
N GLU A 187 -14.18 51.11 67.37
CA GLU A 187 -14.34 49.65 67.42
C GLU A 187 -15.65 49.22 66.77
N ASN A 188 -16.74 49.94 67.01
CA ASN A 188 -18.04 49.69 66.35
C ASN A 188 -17.93 49.84 64.83
N GLN A 189 -17.26 50.90 64.34
CA GLN A 189 -17.01 51.08 62.91
C GLN A 189 -16.19 49.92 62.33
N ARG A 190 -15.15 49.47 63.04
CA ARG A 190 -14.34 48.33 62.64
C ARG A 190 -15.18 47.05 62.53
N ILE A 191 -16.05 46.78 63.50
CA ILE A 191 -16.94 45.61 63.47
C ILE A 191 -17.89 45.70 62.27
N VAL A 192 -18.52 46.86 62.05
CA VAL A 192 -19.41 47.10 60.91
C VAL A 192 -18.68 46.91 59.57
N GLU A 193 -17.44 47.35 59.44
CA GLU A 193 -16.64 47.14 58.23
C GLU A 193 -16.31 45.67 57.99
N ILE A 194 -15.99 44.92 59.04
CA ILE A 194 -15.76 43.47 58.95
C ILE A 194 -17.03 42.77 58.47
N GLU A 195 -18.17 43.12 59.03
CA GLU A 195 -19.46 42.54 58.67
C GLU A 195 -19.88 42.91 57.24
N LYS A 196 -19.67 44.17 56.82
CA LYS A 196 -19.85 44.59 55.42
C LYS A 196 -18.98 43.80 54.45
N LYS A 197 -17.71 43.59 54.77
CA LYS A 197 -16.79 42.79 53.93
C LYS A 197 -17.23 41.34 53.85
N HIS A 198 -17.72 40.77 54.96
CA HIS A 198 -18.25 39.41 55.00
C HIS A 198 -19.47 39.26 54.09
N LEU A 199 -20.47 40.14 54.24
CA LEU A 199 -21.68 40.16 53.41
C LEU A 199 -21.35 40.37 51.93
N PHE A 200 -20.41 41.26 51.62
CA PHE A 200 -19.95 41.47 50.24
C PHE A 200 -19.32 40.20 49.64
N GLY A 201 -18.56 39.45 50.44
CA GLY A 201 -18.01 38.16 50.05
C GLY A 201 -19.08 37.12 49.74
N GLN A 202 -20.15 37.06 50.55
CA GLN A 202 -21.30 36.18 50.32
C GLN A 202 -22.05 36.57 49.03
N LEU A 203 -22.35 37.86 48.84
CA LEU A 203 -23.00 38.36 47.62
C LEU A 203 -22.17 38.03 46.37
N SER A 204 -20.85 38.27 46.40
CA SER A 204 -19.97 37.95 45.29
C SER A 204 -19.98 36.45 44.93
N TYR A 205 -20.05 35.58 45.94
CA TYR A 205 -20.18 34.14 45.73
C TYR A 205 -21.51 33.76 45.07
N GLU A 206 -22.61 34.33 45.53
CA GLU A 206 -23.94 34.11 44.93
C GLU A 206 -24.01 34.62 43.49
N GLU A 207 -23.48 35.81 43.22
CA GLU A 207 -23.37 36.39 41.89
C GLU A 207 -22.55 35.50 40.95
N ALA A 208 -21.44 34.94 41.43
CA ALA A 208 -20.62 34.00 40.66
C ALA A 208 -21.39 32.71 40.32
N ILE A 209 -22.19 32.17 41.25
CA ILE A 209 -23.05 31.02 40.98
C ILE A 209 -24.11 31.35 39.94
N ILE A 210 -24.76 32.51 40.06
CA ILE A 210 -25.77 32.96 39.10
C ILE A 210 -25.16 33.13 37.71
N ALA A 211 -23.98 33.76 37.62
CA ALA A 211 -23.25 33.92 36.36
C ALA A 211 -22.92 32.57 35.72
N LYS A 212 -22.45 31.60 36.52
CA LYS A 212 -22.19 30.23 36.05
C LYS A 212 -23.45 29.57 35.50
N LYS A 213 -24.58 29.69 36.20
CA LYS A 213 -25.88 29.14 35.74
C LYS A 213 -26.32 29.78 34.43
N LYS A 214 -26.19 31.11 34.29
CA LYS A 214 -26.50 31.83 33.04
C LYS A 214 -25.69 31.30 31.86
N VAL A 215 -24.37 31.16 32.02
CA VAL A 215 -23.49 30.61 30.97
C VAL A 215 -23.88 29.19 30.57
N ILE A 216 -24.26 28.34 31.53
CA ILE A 216 -24.71 26.98 31.25
C ILE A 216 -26.01 26.99 30.42
N GLU A 217 -26.98 27.82 30.78
CA GLU A 217 -28.24 27.89 30.04
C GLU A 217 -28.04 28.51 28.64
N ASP A 218 -27.21 29.54 28.51
CA ASP A 218 -26.85 30.12 27.21
C ASP A 218 -26.20 29.07 26.30
N ASN A 219 -25.27 28.27 26.83
CA ASN A 219 -24.65 27.18 26.09
C ASN A 219 -25.68 26.10 25.70
N ARG A 220 -26.66 25.82 26.57
CA ARG A 220 -27.75 24.89 26.27
C ARG A 220 -28.64 25.41 25.14
N ILE A 221 -28.97 26.70 25.14
CA ILE A 221 -29.77 27.35 24.08
C ILE A 221 -29.00 27.29 22.76
N LYS A 222 -27.74 27.74 22.75
CA LYS A 222 -26.87 27.68 21.56
C LYS A 222 -26.72 26.27 21.00
N TYR A 223 -26.62 25.27 21.88
CA TYR A 223 -26.57 23.87 21.45
C TYR A 223 -27.87 23.41 20.79
N LYS A 224 -29.03 23.81 21.32
CA LYS A 224 -30.34 23.53 20.70
C LYS A 224 -30.48 24.20 19.33
N GLU A 225 -30.03 25.44 19.20
CA GLU A 225 -30.01 26.16 17.92
C GLU A 225 -29.10 25.46 16.90
N PHE A 226 -27.89 25.11 17.30
CA PHE A 226 -26.96 24.32 16.48
C PHE A 226 -27.57 22.99 16.01
N LEU A 227 -28.32 22.28 16.86
CA LEU A 227 -28.99 21.05 16.46
C LEU A 227 -30.07 21.29 15.40
N LYS A 228 -30.83 22.38 15.50
CA LYS A 228 -31.83 22.76 14.48
C LYS A 228 -31.15 23.12 13.16
N GLU A 229 -30.09 23.93 13.19
CA GLU A 229 -29.31 24.25 11.99
C GLU A 229 -28.74 22.99 11.35
N LYS A 230 -28.16 22.08 12.15
CA LYS A 230 -27.65 20.81 11.67
C LYS A 230 -28.73 19.97 10.98
N GLN A 231 -29.95 19.96 11.50
CA GLN A 231 -31.08 19.27 10.87
C GLN A 231 -31.42 19.89 9.51
N ILE A 232 -31.51 21.22 9.43
CA ILE A 232 -31.77 21.94 8.17
C ILE A 232 -30.69 21.63 7.13
N TRP A 233 -29.42 21.70 7.51
CA TRP A 233 -28.30 21.34 6.64
C TRP A 233 -28.37 19.90 6.14
N ASN A 234 -28.69 18.95 7.01
CA ASN A 234 -28.86 17.55 6.62
C ASN A 234 -30.02 17.38 5.63
N GLU A 235 -31.14 18.07 5.84
CA GLU A 235 -32.28 18.04 4.93
C GLU A 235 -31.93 18.64 3.55
N GLU A 236 -31.16 19.73 3.51
CA GLU A 236 -30.67 20.32 2.26
C GLU A 236 -29.72 19.40 1.51
N VAL A 237 -28.78 18.76 2.22
CA VAL A 237 -27.88 17.77 1.63
C VAL A 237 -28.65 16.59 1.06
N GLU A 238 -29.65 16.08 1.77
CA GLU A 238 -30.51 15.00 1.29
C GLU A 238 -31.34 15.41 0.09
N LYS A 239 -31.90 16.63 0.07
CA LYS A 239 -32.60 17.19 -1.10
C LYS A 239 -31.67 17.29 -2.31
N TRP A 240 -30.46 17.80 -2.12
CA TRP A 240 -29.46 17.92 -3.18
C TRP A 240 -29.04 16.55 -3.72
N LYS A 241 -28.83 15.58 -2.83
CA LYS A 241 -28.50 14.20 -3.19
C LYS A 241 -29.61 13.56 -4.03
N ARG A 242 -30.88 13.68 -3.62
CA ARG A 242 -32.02 13.18 -4.40
C ARG A 242 -32.11 13.82 -5.78
N LEU A 243 -31.94 15.15 -5.85
CA LEU A 243 -31.94 15.87 -7.12
C LEU A 243 -30.82 15.38 -8.05
N GLN A 244 -29.64 15.11 -7.49
CA GLN A 244 -28.51 14.60 -8.25
C GLN A 244 -28.73 13.15 -8.70
N GLU A 245 -29.33 12.30 -7.85
CA GLU A 245 -29.73 10.94 -8.21
C GLU A 245 -30.75 10.94 -9.35
N GLU A 246 -31.74 11.84 -9.33
CA GLU A 246 -32.71 11.99 -10.42
C GLU A 246 -32.05 12.43 -11.74
N LYS A 247 -31.11 13.39 -11.69
CA LYS A 247 -30.32 13.78 -12.87
C LYS A 247 -29.51 12.61 -13.41
N ASN A 248 -28.86 11.85 -12.52
CA ASN A 248 -28.09 10.67 -12.91
C ASN A 248 -28.98 9.59 -13.53
N LYS A 249 -30.18 9.34 -12.99
CA LYS A 249 -31.16 8.41 -13.56
C LYS A 249 -31.53 8.80 -14.99
N LYS A 250 -31.87 10.08 -15.23
CA LYS A 250 -32.17 10.59 -16.58
C LYS A 250 -31.02 10.35 -17.56
N ILE A 251 -29.78 10.64 -17.15
CA ILE A 251 -28.59 10.40 -17.98
C ILE A 251 -28.44 8.90 -18.29
N ILE A 252 -28.63 8.03 -17.30
CA ILE A 252 -28.54 6.57 -17.50
C ILE A 252 -29.63 6.08 -18.46
N GLU A 253 -30.86 6.58 -18.32
CA GLU A 253 -31.97 6.27 -19.23
C GLU A 253 -31.64 6.70 -20.66
N GLU A 254 -31.16 7.93 -20.86
CA GLU A 254 -30.72 8.44 -22.18
C GLU A 254 -29.59 7.60 -22.77
N LEU A 255 -28.59 7.23 -21.97
CA LEU A 255 -27.50 6.37 -22.41
C LEU A 255 -28.01 4.98 -22.81
N SER A 256 -28.91 4.38 -22.03
CA SER A 256 -29.50 3.07 -22.34
C SER A 256 -30.28 3.10 -23.65
N PHE A 257 -31.03 4.18 -23.90
CA PHE A 257 -31.75 4.37 -25.15
C PHE A 257 -30.81 4.55 -26.35
N ASN A 258 -29.71 5.28 -26.16
CA ASN A 258 -28.67 5.42 -27.18
C ASN A 258 -27.96 4.10 -27.48
N GLU A 259 -27.66 3.29 -26.46
CA GLU A 259 -27.10 1.95 -26.64
C GLU A 259 -28.02 1.04 -27.46
N LEU A 260 -29.33 1.06 -27.19
CA LEU A 260 -30.32 0.31 -27.97
C LEU A 260 -30.35 0.77 -29.43
N LYS A 261 -30.33 2.07 -29.69
CA LYS A 261 -30.26 2.63 -31.06
C LYS A 261 -28.99 2.20 -31.79
N VAL A 262 -27.84 2.22 -31.12
CA VAL A 262 -26.57 1.76 -31.70
C VAL A 262 -26.64 0.28 -32.03
N LEU A 263 -27.21 -0.54 -31.15
CA LEU A 263 -27.38 -1.97 -31.39
C LEU A 263 -28.31 -2.25 -32.58
N GLU A 264 -29.43 -1.54 -32.66
CA GLU A 264 -30.36 -1.62 -33.80
C GLU A 264 -29.68 -1.21 -35.11
N SER A 265 -28.96 -0.09 -35.13
CA SER A 265 -28.20 0.36 -36.28
C SER A 265 -27.15 -0.68 -36.72
N LYS A 266 -26.41 -1.25 -35.78
CA LYS A 266 -25.43 -2.31 -36.04
C LYS A 266 -26.09 -3.55 -36.64
N ASN A 267 -27.23 -3.98 -36.10
CA ASN A 267 -27.99 -5.11 -36.62
C ASN A 267 -28.48 -4.84 -38.05
N ASN A 268 -28.99 -3.64 -38.31
CA ASN A 268 -29.45 -3.21 -39.64
C ASN A 268 -28.30 -3.17 -40.66
N VAL A 269 -27.12 -2.69 -40.28
CA VAL A 269 -25.93 -2.72 -41.13
C VAL A 269 -25.47 -4.16 -41.38
N SER A 270 -25.45 -5.01 -40.35
CA SER A 270 -25.09 -6.42 -40.49
C SER A 270 -26.05 -7.17 -41.41
N ALA A 271 -27.36 -6.92 -41.31
CA ALA A 271 -28.38 -7.52 -42.17
C ALA A 271 -28.18 -7.10 -43.63
N ARG A 272 -28.00 -5.80 -43.90
CA ARG A 272 -27.70 -5.30 -45.25
C ARG A 272 -26.42 -5.87 -45.83
N ASN A 273 -25.34 -5.94 -45.04
CA ASN A 273 -24.08 -6.53 -45.48
C ASN A 273 -24.23 -8.01 -45.82
N ALA A 274 -25.03 -8.76 -45.05
CA ALA A 274 -25.33 -10.15 -45.33
C ALA A 274 -26.14 -10.32 -46.64
N GLU A 275 -27.11 -9.46 -46.88
CA GLU A 275 -27.87 -9.43 -48.15
C GLU A 275 -26.98 -9.12 -49.35
N VAL A 276 -26.12 -8.09 -49.23
CA VAL A 276 -25.15 -7.74 -50.28
C VAL A 276 -24.17 -8.88 -50.52
N ALA A 277 -23.64 -9.50 -49.47
CA ALA A 277 -22.75 -10.66 -49.60
C ALA A 277 -23.44 -11.86 -50.28
N LYS A 278 -24.73 -12.09 -50.03
CA LYS A 278 -25.51 -13.11 -50.73
C LYS A 278 -25.64 -12.80 -52.22
N LYS A 279 -26.01 -11.57 -52.58
CA LYS A 279 -26.09 -11.12 -53.98
C LYS A 279 -24.75 -11.28 -54.71
N ILE A 280 -23.66 -10.81 -54.11
CA ILE A 280 -22.31 -10.97 -54.67
C ILE A 280 -21.95 -12.45 -54.83
N LYS A 281 -22.34 -13.31 -53.88
CA LYS A 281 -22.08 -14.76 -53.97
C LYS A 281 -22.88 -15.39 -55.13
N GLU A 282 -24.14 -15.01 -55.30
CA GLU A 282 -24.99 -15.45 -56.40
C GLU A 282 -24.41 -15.01 -57.75
N GLU A 283 -24.08 -13.73 -57.92
CA GLU A 283 -23.41 -13.19 -59.11
C GLU A 283 -22.06 -13.87 -59.39
N SER A 284 -21.28 -14.13 -58.33
CA SER A 284 -19.99 -14.81 -58.47
C SER A 284 -20.16 -16.28 -58.87
N ASN A 285 -21.25 -16.94 -58.47
CA ASN A 285 -21.56 -18.31 -58.87
C ASN A 285 -22.05 -18.36 -60.32
N THR A 286 -22.94 -17.46 -60.74
CA THR A 286 -23.41 -17.41 -62.13
C THR A 286 -22.25 -17.18 -63.09
N LEU A 287 -21.37 -16.23 -62.78
CA LEU A 287 -20.15 -15.99 -63.56
C LEU A 287 -19.23 -17.21 -63.60
N ARG A 288 -19.07 -17.93 -62.48
CA ARG A 288 -18.28 -19.18 -62.46
C ARG A 288 -18.88 -20.25 -63.35
N ASP A 289 -20.20 -20.42 -63.32
CA ASP A 289 -20.89 -21.42 -64.13
C ASP A 289 -20.80 -21.10 -65.62
N GLU A 290 -20.89 -19.83 -66.00
CA GLU A 290 -20.67 -19.36 -67.37
C GLU A 290 -19.24 -19.66 -67.84
N VAL A 291 -18.24 -19.34 -67.02
CA VAL A 291 -16.83 -19.65 -67.31
C VAL A 291 -16.60 -21.15 -67.44
N LEU A 292 -17.21 -21.98 -66.57
CA LEU A 292 -17.12 -23.44 -66.67
C LEU A 292 -17.76 -23.99 -67.94
N LYS A 293 -18.92 -23.46 -68.35
CA LYS A 293 -19.58 -23.83 -69.60
C LYS A 293 -18.70 -23.50 -70.81
N LEU A 294 -18.17 -22.28 -70.88
CA LEU A 294 -17.27 -21.87 -71.96
C LEU A 294 -15.99 -22.72 -72.02
N LYS A 295 -15.41 -23.04 -70.85
CA LYS A 295 -14.23 -23.92 -70.78
C LYS A 295 -14.55 -25.35 -71.22
N ASN A 296 -15.71 -25.89 -70.86
CA ASN A 296 -16.14 -27.20 -71.30
C ASN A 296 -16.38 -27.26 -72.82
N GLU A 297 -16.98 -26.22 -73.40
CA GLU A 297 -17.13 -26.11 -74.85
C GLU A 297 -15.78 -26.02 -75.56
N GLU A 298 -14.86 -25.19 -75.05
CA GLU A 298 -13.49 -25.10 -75.55
C GLU A 298 -12.78 -26.46 -75.48
N LEU A 299 -12.93 -27.17 -74.36
CA LEU A 299 -12.34 -28.50 -74.15
C LEU A 299 -12.94 -29.55 -75.11
N LYS A 300 -14.26 -29.52 -75.35
CA LYS A 300 -14.91 -30.38 -76.36
C LYS A 300 -14.34 -30.12 -77.75
N ARG A 301 -14.15 -28.85 -78.15
CA ARG A 301 -13.51 -28.49 -79.42
C ARG A 301 -12.07 -29.03 -79.51
N ARG A 302 -11.26 -28.84 -78.46
CA ARG A 302 -9.89 -29.37 -78.38
C ARG A 302 -9.85 -30.90 -78.45
N VAL A 303 -10.76 -31.60 -77.77
CA VAL A 303 -10.85 -33.06 -77.80
C VAL A 303 -11.22 -33.57 -79.20
N ASN A 304 -12.17 -32.92 -79.88
CA ASN A 304 -12.53 -33.30 -81.25
C ASN A 304 -11.34 -33.14 -82.20
N MET A 305 -10.61 -32.02 -82.11
CA MET A 305 -9.37 -31.81 -82.86
C MET A 305 -8.32 -32.90 -82.59
N ILE A 306 -8.13 -33.31 -81.32
CA ILE A 306 -7.22 -34.41 -80.98
C ILE A 306 -7.68 -35.73 -81.61
N LYS A 307 -8.98 -36.02 -81.66
CA LYS A 307 -9.51 -37.22 -82.32
C LYS A 307 -9.20 -37.21 -83.82
N GLU A 308 -9.39 -36.08 -84.49
CA GLU A 308 -9.04 -35.90 -85.90
C GLU A 308 -7.55 -36.16 -86.15
N ILE A 309 -6.67 -35.55 -85.34
CA ILE A 309 -5.22 -35.78 -85.41
C ILE A 309 -4.88 -37.27 -85.19
N LYS A 310 -5.51 -37.93 -84.22
CA LYS A 310 -5.27 -39.36 -83.94
C LYS A 310 -5.70 -40.27 -85.09
N ILE A 311 -6.80 -39.96 -85.77
CA ILE A 311 -7.24 -40.70 -86.96
C ILE A 311 -6.17 -40.59 -88.05
N ILE A 312 -5.74 -39.36 -88.35
CA ILE A 312 -4.67 -39.09 -89.33
C ILE A 312 -3.37 -39.83 -88.95
N ALA A 313 -2.97 -39.76 -87.69
CA ALA A 313 -1.76 -40.44 -87.20
C ALA A 313 -1.86 -41.97 -87.26
N SER A 314 -3.04 -42.55 -87.05
CA SER A 314 -3.25 -44.00 -87.13
C SER A 314 -3.14 -44.51 -88.57
N ILE A 315 -3.73 -43.77 -89.52
CA ILE A 315 -3.58 -44.02 -90.97
C ILE A 315 -2.10 -43.97 -91.35
N ALA A 316 -1.37 -42.95 -90.90
CA ALA A 316 0.07 -42.84 -91.13
C ALA A 316 0.89 -43.99 -90.51
N LYS A 317 0.46 -44.54 -89.38
CA LYS A 317 1.12 -45.67 -88.71
C LYS A 317 0.88 -47.01 -89.44
N GLN A 318 -0.32 -47.25 -89.96
CA GLN A 318 -0.65 -48.46 -90.73
C GLN A 318 0.05 -48.48 -92.09
N ALA A 319 0.36 -47.32 -92.66
CA ALA A 319 1.18 -47.21 -93.87
C ALA A 319 2.69 -47.53 -93.64
N ARG A 320 3.12 -47.82 -92.41
CA ARG A 320 4.53 -48.02 -92.06
C ARG A 320 4.90 -49.51 -92.04
N VAL A 321 5.78 -49.92 -92.97
CA VAL A 321 6.33 -51.29 -93.09
C VAL A 321 7.20 -51.63 -91.86
N PRO A 322 7.10 -52.85 -91.28
CA PRO A 322 7.95 -53.25 -90.15
C PRO A 322 9.42 -53.35 -90.60
N LYS A 323 10.31 -52.66 -89.88
CA LYS A 323 11.76 -52.74 -90.07
C LYS A 323 12.27 -54.03 -89.42
N ILE A 324 12.84 -54.94 -90.20
CA ILE A 324 13.52 -56.15 -89.70
C ILE A 324 14.77 -55.66 -88.94
N ILE A 325 14.92 -56.09 -87.69
CA ILE A 325 16.00 -55.67 -86.80
C ILE A 325 17.06 -56.77 -86.78
N ASP A 326 18.30 -56.41 -87.13
CA ASP A 326 19.47 -57.29 -87.00
C ASP A 326 20.07 -57.16 -85.59
N LEU A 327 20.20 -58.27 -84.87
CA LEU A 327 20.69 -58.31 -83.49
C LEU A 327 22.22 -58.23 -83.39
N THR A 328 22.91 -58.35 -84.53
CA THR A 328 24.35 -58.18 -84.65
C THR A 328 24.74 -56.73 -84.92
N GLU A 329 23.79 -55.89 -85.35
CA GLU A 329 24.02 -54.46 -85.55
C GLU A 329 24.09 -53.72 -84.20
N SER A 330 25.16 -52.96 -83.99
CA SER A 330 25.22 -51.98 -82.91
C SER A 330 24.21 -50.85 -83.17
N SER A 331 23.67 -50.22 -82.12
CA SER A 331 22.60 -49.21 -82.25
C SER A 331 22.97 -47.95 -83.06
N GLY A 332 24.23 -47.79 -83.46
CA GLY A 332 24.71 -46.73 -84.36
C GLY A 332 24.64 -45.34 -83.76
N LEU A 333 24.55 -45.22 -82.42
CA LEU A 333 24.42 -43.94 -81.70
C LEU A 333 25.78 -43.22 -81.52
N GLY A 334 26.88 -43.81 -81.99
CA GLY A 334 28.22 -43.21 -82.00
C GLY A 334 28.91 -43.16 -80.63
N LEU A 335 28.38 -43.89 -79.64
CA LEU A 335 29.00 -44.02 -78.33
C LEU A 335 30.12 -45.07 -78.40
N LEU A 336 31.30 -44.73 -77.85
CA LEU A 336 32.49 -45.59 -77.85
C LEU A 336 32.28 -46.96 -77.15
N CYS A 337 31.20 -47.14 -76.40
CA CYS A 337 30.90 -48.34 -75.63
C CYS A 337 29.66 -49.09 -76.12
N GLU A 338 29.19 -48.83 -77.35
CA GLU A 338 28.10 -49.60 -77.93
C GLU A 338 28.53 -51.03 -78.24
N MET A 339 27.86 -51.98 -77.62
CA MET A 339 27.99 -53.40 -77.91
C MET A 339 26.69 -53.91 -78.49
N SER A 340 26.78 -54.89 -79.40
CA SER A 340 25.59 -55.53 -79.93
C SER A 340 24.86 -56.32 -78.84
N ILE A 341 23.56 -56.57 -79.04
CA ILE A 341 22.77 -57.39 -78.12
C ILE A 341 23.42 -58.78 -77.95
N ALA A 342 23.96 -59.35 -79.02
CA ALA A 342 24.65 -60.63 -79.00
C ALA A 342 25.92 -60.58 -78.13
N GLU A 343 26.74 -59.53 -78.28
CA GLU A 343 27.99 -59.38 -77.53
C GLU A 343 27.76 -59.20 -76.02
N LEU A 344 26.69 -58.50 -75.64
CA LEU A 344 26.30 -58.35 -74.22
C LEU A 344 25.91 -59.69 -73.59
N GLN A 345 25.28 -60.59 -74.36
CA GLN A 345 24.91 -61.91 -73.87
C GLN A 345 26.15 -62.77 -73.58
N GLU A 346 27.16 -62.73 -74.44
CA GLU A 346 28.41 -63.47 -74.24
C GLU A 346 29.15 -63.02 -72.98
N ARG A 347 29.28 -61.70 -72.75
CA ARG A 347 29.93 -61.18 -71.54
C ARG A 347 29.17 -61.56 -70.27
N LEU A 348 27.84 -61.58 -70.32
CA LEU A 348 27.01 -62.00 -69.19
C LEU A 348 27.23 -63.49 -68.86
N VAL A 349 27.39 -64.34 -69.88
CA VAL A 349 27.73 -65.76 -69.69
C VAL A 349 29.13 -65.91 -69.06
N ALA A 350 30.12 -65.17 -69.53
CA ALA A 350 31.47 -65.19 -68.95
C ALA A 350 31.47 -64.77 -67.46
N MET A 351 30.71 -63.74 -67.10
CA MET A 351 30.59 -63.28 -65.71
C MET A 351 29.90 -64.31 -64.80
N LYS A 352 28.92 -65.07 -65.32
CA LYS A 352 28.27 -66.14 -64.55
C LYS A 352 29.22 -67.29 -64.24
N LEU A 353 30.11 -67.63 -65.19
CA LEU A 353 31.11 -68.67 -64.99
C LEU A 353 32.12 -68.29 -63.90
N SER A 354 32.65 -67.06 -63.93
CA SER A 354 33.60 -66.61 -62.90
C SER A 354 32.98 -66.59 -61.48
N LEU A 355 31.73 -66.16 -61.35
CA LEU A 355 31.02 -66.17 -60.07
C LEU A 355 30.85 -67.59 -59.51
N ASN A 356 30.59 -68.57 -60.37
CA ASN A 356 30.45 -69.97 -59.95
C ASN A 356 31.77 -70.57 -59.45
N GLU A 357 32.89 -70.23 -60.08
CA GLU A 357 34.22 -70.65 -59.62
C GLU A 357 34.55 -70.10 -58.22
N GLU A 358 34.20 -68.83 -57.94
CA GLU A 358 34.38 -68.25 -56.61
C GLU A 358 33.54 -68.94 -55.54
N LEU A 359 32.30 -69.31 -55.85
CA LEU A 359 31.44 -70.04 -54.93
C LEU A 359 31.99 -71.42 -54.59
N GLU A 360 32.57 -72.13 -55.55
CA GLU A 360 33.15 -73.46 -55.32
C GLU A 360 34.41 -73.38 -54.45
N LYS A 361 35.27 -72.37 -54.64
CA LYS A 361 36.40 -72.08 -53.74
C LYS A 361 35.93 -71.85 -52.30
N LYS A 362 34.86 -71.08 -52.09
CA LYS A 362 34.31 -70.85 -50.74
C LYS A 362 33.75 -72.13 -50.11
N ARG A 363 33.12 -73.00 -50.90
CA ARG A 363 32.65 -74.31 -50.42
C ARG A 363 33.79 -75.21 -49.96
N GLN A 364 34.92 -75.17 -50.65
CA GLN A 364 36.09 -75.97 -50.30
C GLN A 364 36.70 -75.53 -48.96
N ILE A 365 36.84 -74.21 -48.74
CA ILE A 365 37.28 -73.64 -47.45
C ILE A 365 36.35 -74.07 -46.30
N ILE A 366 35.03 -74.08 -46.53
CA ILE A 366 34.06 -74.51 -45.51
C ILE A 366 34.22 -75.99 -45.17
N LYS A 367 34.50 -76.84 -46.16
CA LYS A 367 34.76 -78.28 -45.94
C LYS A 367 36.03 -78.48 -45.10
N GLU A 368 37.10 -77.77 -45.41
CA GLU A 368 38.37 -77.82 -44.67
C GLU A 368 38.19 -77.38 -43.21
N ASN A 369 37.51 -76.26 -42.97
CA ASN A 369 37.20 -75.77 -41.62
C ASN A 369 36.34 -76.75 -40.82
N ASN A 370 35.38 -77.42 -41.46
CA ASN A 370 34.55 -78.44 -40.82
C ASN A 370 35.35 -79.70 -40.46
N ILE A 371 36.32 -80.09 -41.29
CA ILE A 371 37.23 -81.22 -40.98
C ILE A 371 38.13 -80.85 -39.80
N ALA A 372 38.72 -79.65 -39.80
CA ALA A 372 39.52 -79.15 -38.69
C ALA A 372 38.72 -79.12 -37.38
N SER A 373 37.50 -78.58 -37.40
CA SER A 373 36.60 -78.55 -36.23
C SER A 373 36.23 -79.96 -35.73
N LYS A 374 36.08 -80.94 -36.63
CA LYS A 374 35.84 -82.34 -36.24
C LYS A 374 37.06 -82.96 -35.56
N ASN A 375 38.26 -82.70 -36.07
CA ASN A 375 39.50 -83.18 -35.48
C ASN A 375 39.73 -82.60 -34.08
N ASP A 376 39.42 -81.32 -33.88
CA ASP A 376 39.46 -80.67 -32.55
C ASP A 376 38.44 -81.28 -31.57
N LEU A 377 37.25 -81.64 -32.06
CA LEU A 377 36.24 -82.32 -31.25
C LEU A 377 36.70 -83.74 -30.87
N GLU A 378 37.46 -84.41 -31.74
CA GLU A 378 38.00 -85.73 -31.47
C GLU A 378 39.20 -85.70 -30.51
N SER A 379 40.06 -84.67 -30.57
CA SER A 379 41.14 -84.46 -29.60
C SER A 379 40.60 -84.14 -28.20
N THR A 380 39.57 -83.29 -28.10
CA THR A 380 38.90 -82.97 -26.82
C THR A 380 38.22 -84.20 -26.20
N LYS A 381 37.60 -85.06 -27.02
CA LYS A 381 37.05 -86.35 -26.54
C LYS A 381 38.13 -87.25 -25.93
N LYS A 382 39.33 -87.31 -26.53
CA LYS A 382 40.46 -88.09 -25.99
C LYS A 382 40.90 -87.55 -24.63
N ILE A 383 41.05 -86.23 -24.49
CA ILE A 383 41.39 -85.56 -23.22
C ILE A 383 40.36 -85.88 -22.13
N VAL A 384 39.06 -85.85 -22.46
CA VAL A 384 37.99 -86.19 -21.50
C VAL A 384 38.05 -87.66 -21.09
N SER A 385 38.36 -88.55 -22.03
CA SER A 385 38.54 -89.99 -21.75
C SER A 385 39.72 -90.23 -20.80
N GLU A 386 40.86 -89.58 -21.04
CA GLU A 386 42.05 -89.63 -20.17
C GLU A 386 41.73 -89.12 -18.76
N TYR A 387 41.04 -87.97 -18.64
CA TYR A 387 40.59 -87.44 -17.35
C TYR A 387 39.64 -88.39 -16.60
N LEU A 388 38.74 -89.06 -17.31
CA LEU A 388 37.84 -90.05 -16.70
C LEU A 388 38.61 -91.28 -16.20
N GLN A 389 39.63 -91.75 -16.93
CA GLN A 389 40.50 -92.85 -16.50
C GLN A 389 41.29 -92.46 -15.24
N GLU A 390 41.93 -91.29 -15.22
CA GLU A 390 42.64 -90.75 -14.05
C GLU A 390 41.71 -90.62 -12.82
N LYS A 391 40.44 -90.21 -13.05
CA LYS A 391 39.41 -90.16 -12.00
C LYS A 391 38.97 -91.54 -11.49
N THR A 392 39.07 -92.59 -12.30
CA THR A 392 38.83 -93.97 -11.84
C THR A 392 40.01 -94.53 -11.07
N GLU A 393 41.24 -94.16 -11.43
CA GLU A 393 42.46 -94.57 -10.74
C GLU A 393 42.56 -93.91 -9.36
N THR A 394 42.30 -92.61 -9.27
CA THR A 394 42.20 -91.89 -7.98
C THR A 394 41.16 -92.52 -7.05
N LYS A 395 39.98 -92.92 -7.57
CA LYS A 395 38.98 -93.69 -6.80
C LYS A 395 39.46 -95.08 -6.36
N ARG A 396 40.36 -95.73 -7.11
CA ARG A 396 41.00 -97.00 -6.70
C ARG A 396 42.02 -96.74 -5.58
N TYR A 397 42.83 -95.70 -5.68
CA TYR A 397 43.74 -95.27 -4.61
C TYR A 397 43.00 -94.88 -3.33
N ASP A 398 41.88 -94.16 -3.43
CA ASP A 398 40.99 -93.84 -2.30
C ASP A 398 40.38 -95.08 -1.64
N LYS A 399 40.06 -96.12 -2.44
CA LYS A 399 39.60 -97.42 -1.92
C LYS A 399 40.71 -98.17 -1.19
N LEU A 400 41.94 -98.14 -1.70
CA LEU A 400 43.10 -98.72 -1.00
C LEU A 400 43.41 -97.97 0.30
N SER A 401 43.33 -96.64 0.29
CA SER A 401 43.45 -95.78 1.48
C SER A 401 42.39 -96.12 2.54
N LYS A 402 41.13 -96.32 2.14
CA LYS A 402 40.06 -96.77 3.04
C LYS A 402 40.29 -98.18 3.59
N GLN A 403 40.81 -99.12 2.80
CA GLN A 403 41.18 -100.45 3.30
C GLN A 403 42.39 -100.42 4.27
N MET A 404 43.32 -99.48 4.10
CA MET A 404 44.41 -99.23 5.06
C MET A 404 43.88 -98.61 6.36
N GLN A 405 42.89 -97.71 6.29
CA GLN A 405 42.18 -97.19 7.47
C GLN A 405 41.35 -98.28 8.18
N GLU A 406 40.74 -99.19 7.44
CA GLU A 406 39.95 -100.31 7.96
C GLU A 406 40.83 -101.42 8.60
N LYS A 407 42.08 -101.58 8.13
CA LYS A 407 43.12 -102.38 8.81
C LYS A 407 43.67 -101.71 10.08
N ALA A 408 43.80 -100.38 10.10
CA ALA A 408 44.16 -99.61 11.30
C ALA A 408 43.05 -99.61 12.38
N MET A 409 41.78 -99.73 11.99
CA MET A 409 40.64 -99.92 12.90
C MET A 409 40.55 -101.35 13.49
N LYS A 410 41.34 -102.33 13.02
CA LYS A 410 41.33 -103.72 13.50
C LYS A 410 42.43 -104.08 14.50
N THR A 411 43.37 -103.18 14.82
CA THR A 411 44.52 -103.47 15.71
C THR A 411 44.56 -102.68 17.02
N ASN A 412 43.42 -102.22 17.54
CA ASN A 412 43.30 -101.81 18.95
C ASN A 412 41.84 -101.96 19.43
N PRO A 413 41.57 -102.86 20.39
CA PRO A 413 40.22 -103.07 20.93
C PRO A 413 40.06 -102.18 22.17
N ILE A 414 39.13 -101.22 22.17
CA ILE A 414 38.47 -100.70 23.41
C ILE A 414 37.29 -99.74 23.15
N ILE A 415 37.03 -99.24 21.93
CA ILE A 415 35.80 -98.44 21.69
C ILE A 415 35.02 -98.93 20.46
N ILE A 416 34.55 -100.17 20.57
CA ILE A 416 33.32 -100.64 19.91
C ILE A 416 32.23 -100.56 20.98
N ASN A 417 31.78 -99.36 21.36
CA ASN A 417 30.50 -99.17 22.09
C ASN A 417 30.05 -97.70 22.30
N CYS A 418 30.19 -96.79 21.31
CA CYS A 418 29.73 -95.40 21.50
C CYS A 418 28.97 -94.72 20.34
N TRP A 419 28.49 -95.41 19.30
CA TRP A 419 27.71 -94.72 18.24
C TRP A 419 26.30 -95.28 17.95
N THR A 420 25.82 -96.22 18.77
CA THR A 420 24.41 -96.62 18.81
C THR A 420 23.69 -95.94 19.99
N LYS A 421 23.35 -94.65 19.82
CA LYS A 421 22.15 -93.94 20.34
C LYS A 421 22.35 -92.41 20.37
N ALA A 422 21.78 -91.72 19.39
CA ALA A 422 21.08 -90.43 19.60
C ALA A 422 20.29 -90.06 18.33
N SER A 423 18.98 -89.91 18.50
CA SER A 423 18.04 -89.26 17.58
C SER A 423 17.95 -87.75 17.98
N PRO A 424 16.95 -86.96 17.53
CA PRO A 424 16.88 -86.14 16.31
C PRO A 424 16.78 -84.62 16.63
N LYS A 425 16.98 -83.71 15.64
CA LYS A 425 16.21 -82.45 15.41
C LYS A 425 16.92 -81.44 14.49
N GLU A 426 16.13 -80.84 13.60
CA GLU A 426 16.23 -79.47 13.04
C GLU A 426 17.54 -79.10 12.30
N ARG A 427 17.50 -78.64 11.05
CA ARG A 427 16.81 -77.41 10.62
C ARG A 427 16.13 -77.52 9.24
N HIS A 428 14.90 -77.02 9.22
CA HIS A 428 14.13 -76.60 8.05
C HIS A 428 14.75 -75.37 7.35
N ASN A 429 14.24 -75.13 6.13
CA ASN A 429 14.18 -73.89 5.33
C ASN A 429 15.50 -73.44 4.68
N THR A 430 15.56 -73.33 3.34
CA THR A 430 14.60 -72.59 2.51
C THR A 430 14.10 -73.36 1.27
N ARG A 431 12.78 -73.52 1.23
CA ARG A 431 11.92 -73.63 0.04
C ARG A 431 11.62 -72.19 -0.42
N SER A 432 11.29 -72.01 -1.70
CA SER A 432 10.88 -70.74 -2.39
C SER A 432 12.05 -69.86 -2.82
N LEU A 433 12.20 -69.40 -4.06
CA LEU A 433 11.26 -69.10 -5.16
C LEU A 433 11.90 -69.61 -6.48
N ALA A 434 11.26 -70.42 -7.32
CA ALA A 434 10.09 -70.11 -8.16
C ALA A 434 10.28 -68.87 -9.05
N PHE A 435 9.90 -69.02 -10.32
CA PHE A 435 9.73 -67.99 -11.35
C PHE A 435 11.05 -67.46 -11.97
N LEU A 436 11.28 -67.44 -13.29
CA LEU A 436 10.35 -67.26 -14.40
C LEU A 436 11.02 -67.68 -15.74
N ILE A 437 10.37 -68.55 -16.51
CA ILE A 437 10.13 -68.53 -17.99
C ILE A 437 11.33 -68.10 -18.89
N GLN A 438 11.99 -69.01 -19.65
CA GLN A 438 11.67 -69.43 -21.05
C GLN A 438 11.88 -68.30 -22.13
N PRO A 439 11.98 -68.60 -23.44
CA PRO A 439 13.16 -69.07 -24.19
C PRO A 439 13.46 -68.18 -25.44
N LEU A 440 14.46 -68.58 -26.25
CA LEU A 440 14.62 -68.23 -27.69
C LEU A 440 13.28 -68.43 -28.46
N PRO A 441 12.97 -67.76 -29.62
CA PRO A 441 13.63 -68.09 -30.89
C PRO A 441 13.62 -67.08 -32.08
N ALA A 442 14.57 -67.33 -32.99
CA ALA A 442 14.50 -67.47 -34.45
C ALA A 442 13.52 -66.65 -35.34
N THR A 443 14.15 -65.91 -36.28
CA THR A 443 13.93 -65.86 -37.74
C THR A 443 12.54 -65.63 -38.35
N ARG A 444 12.44 -64.65 -39.27
CA ARG A 444 11.84 -64.88 -40.60
C ARG A 444 12.20 -63.82 -41.66
N LEU A 445 12.66 -64.34 -42.80
CA LEU A 445 12.74 -63.67 -44.11
C LEU A 445 11.33 -63.45 -44.69
N ARG A 446 11.08 -62.32 -45.37
CA ARG A 446 10.90 -62.21 -46.84
C ARG A 446 10.31 -60.86 -47.27
N SER A 447 10.97 -60.28 -48.28
CA SER A 447 10.47 -59.52 -49.44
C SER A 447 9.00 -59.06 -49.50
N SER A 448 8.77 -57.78 -49.80
CA SER A 448 8.45 -57.35 -51.17
C SER A 448 8.40 -55.82 -51.33
N VAL A 449 8.66 -55.44 -52.58
CA VAL A 449 8.64 -54.15 -53.24
C VAL A 449 7.25 -53.50 -53.24
N GLN A 450 7.12 -52.19 -52.96
CA GLN A 450 6.67 -51.17 -53.94
C GLN A 450 6.66 -49.73 -53.38
N ARG A 451 6.77 -48.81 -54.34
CA ARG A 451 6.92 -47.35 -54.27
C ARG A 451 5.78 -46.64 -53.50
N ALA A 452 6.11 -45.55 -52.83
CA ALA A 452 5.93 -44.17 -53.34
C ALA A 452 5.78 -43.15 -52.20
N GLY A 453 6.55 -42.06 -52.29
CA GLY A 453 6.10 -40.69 -52.00
C GLY A 453 5.82 -40.29 -50.55
N GLY A 454 6.63 -39.36 -50.03
CA GLY A 454 6.19 -38.48 -48.93
C GLY A 454 7.28 -38.04 -47.97
N ARG A 455 8.13 -37.09 -48.37
CA ARG A 455 8.82 -36.14 -47.46
C ARG A 455 7.78 -35.20 -46.82
N PRO A 456 8.15 -34.30 -45.89
CA PRO A 456 9.03 -34.45 -44.71
C PRO A 456 8.37 -33.77 -43.48
N THR A 457 8.84 -34.03 -42.25
CA THR A 457 8.88 -32.95 -41.24
C THR A 457 9.97 -33.20 -40.20
N LEU A 458 10.76 -32.14 -40.03
CA LEU A 458 11.76 -31.93 -39.00
C LEU A 458 11.11 -31.88 -37.61
N ARG A 459 11.72 -32.53 -36.62
CA ARG A 459 12.03 -31.90 -35.32
C ARG A 459 12.94 -32.81 -34.48
N ASN A 460 14.11 -32.27 -34.18
CA ASN A 460 14.96 -32.69 -33.07
C ASN A 460 14.18 -32.75 -31.75
N PRO A 461 14.58 -33.66 -30.85
CA PRO A 461 14.66 -33.31 -29.44
C PRO A 461 16.09 -33.54 -28.90
N GLY A 462 16.68 -32.47 -28.37
CA GLY A 462 17.90 -32.52 -27.59
C GLY A 462 17.68 -33.25 -26.27
N ILE A 463 18.26 -34.44 -26.19
CA ILE A 463 19.17 -34.95 -25.16
C ILE A 463 19.39 -34.09 -23.89
N LEU A 464 19.03 -34.72 -22.75
CA LEU A 464 19.67 -34.77 -21.41
C LEU A 464 19.92 -33.47 -20.63
N ARG A 465 19.34 -33.34 -19.43
CA ARG A 465 19.86 -33.91 -18.17
C ARG A 465 18.90 -33.67 -17.00
N SER A 466 18.75 -34.72 -16.19
CA SER A 466 18.16 -34.82 -14.86
C SER A 466 19.23 -34.48 -13.78
N PRO A 467 19.04 -34.75 -12.47
CA PRO A 467 18.01 -34.22 -11.55
C PRO A 467 18.56 -33.88 -10.12
N LEU A 468 17.63 -33.52 -9.23
CA LEU A 468 17.57 -33.75 -7.76
C LEU A 468 18.08 -32.69 -6.74
N PRO A 469 17.53 -32.73 -5.50
CA PRO A 469 17.29 -31.60 -4.62
C PRO A 469 18.07 -31.67 -3.30
N TYR A 470 18.04 -30.60 -2.50
CA TYR A 470 18.22 -30.71 -1.05
C TYR A 470 17.27 -29.79 -0.30
N ARG A 471 16.46 -30.42 0.57
CA ARG A 471 15.79 -29.80 1.70
C ARG A 471 16.81 -29.62 2.82
N TYR A 472 16.78 -28.49 3.51
CA TYR A 472 17.05 -28.45 4.94
C TYR A 472 15.95 -27.62 5.61
N LEU A 473 15.32 -28.25 6.61
CA LEU A 473 14.47 -27.65 7.60
C LEU A 473 15.38 -26.96 8.61
N ASP A 474 15.03 -25.75 9.06
CA ASP A 474 15.31 -25.36 10.44
C ASP A 474 14.15 -24.53 11.00
N ARG A 475 13.58 -25.08 12.07
CA ARG A 475 12.77 -24.37 13.06
C ARG A 475 13.74 -23.82 14.09
N CYS A 476 13.64 -22.55 14.43
CA CYS A 476 13.88 -22.12 15.80
C CYS A 476 12.93 -20.97 16.15
N ARG A 477 12.12 -21.25 17.16
CA ARG A 477 11.23 -20.38 17.91
C ARG A 477 11.88 -20.29 19.29
N ILE A 478 11.96 -19.10 19.89
CA ILE A 478 11.81 -18.80 21.33
C ILE A 478 12.51 -17.45 21.67
N GLN A 479 11.67 -16.53 22.13
CA GLN A 479 11.82 -15.54 23.21
C GLN A 479 13.09 -14.68 23.31
N GLU A 480 12.90 -13.36 23.20
CA GLU A 480 12.84 -12.45 24.37
C GLU A 480 11.76 -11.38 24.13
#